data_AF-A0A4Y2JQ56-F1
#
_entry.id   AF-A0A4Y2JQ56-F1
#
_cell.length_a   1.000
_cell.length_b   1.000
_cell.length_c   1.000
_cell.angle_alpha   90.00
_cell.angle_beta   90.00
_cell.angle_gamma   90.00
#
_symmetry.space_group_name_H-M   'P 1'
#
loop_
_entity.id
_entity.type
_entity.pdbx_description
1 polymer ?
#
loop_
_entity_poly.entity_id
_entity_poly.type
_entity_poly.pdbx_seq_one_letter_code
_entity_poly.pdbx_strand_id
1 'polypeptide(L)'
;MWKLGQACLGGQLHIREGSETNDKQGLPKNIQFKPLLFENRVVETLQLVCETVLQCGPKETDIFLQINVQAAVKRSSLSLLQAFATALDKMAEALKNKDNKQLKQLSPIITSENHSVLMDEEMDKPSDEAKCLIILSNCSYTVKSVIPRLQDSLNKYGYPDMQLVIKSSVSRFHEVSSKLFNLYVERKCDPVVGAIEPRMYASSFNWELDYKPTGVSLYIKQTIMDMIEIHSEVFAISPPIVSKVLTKVVEAVVEELARL
;
A
#
# COMPACT_ATOMS: atom_id res chain seq x y z
N MET A 1 5.78 -24.42 -31.52
CA MET A 1 4.59 -24.63 -30.67
C MET A 1 4.52 -23.61 -29.54
N TRP A 2 4.49 -22.31 -29.88
CA TRP A 2 4.39 -21.19 -28.91
C TRP A 2 3.41 -20.11 -29.41
N LYS A 3 2.42 -20.53 -30.22
CA LYS A 3 1.36 -19.68 -30.77
C LYS A 3 -0.05 -20.27 -30.63
N LEU A 4 -0.21 -21.42 -29.98
CA LEU A 4 -1.54 -22.01 -29.70
C LEU A 4 -2.12 -21.63 -28.33
N GLY A 5 -1.35 -20.96 -27.47
CA GLY A 5 -1.84 -20.48 -26.17
C GLY A 5 -2.61 -19.15 -26.23
N GLN A 6 -2.55 -18.41 -27.34
CA GLN A 6 -3.27 -17.14 -27.49
C GLN A 6 -4.70 -17.28 -28.04
N ALA A 7 -5.09 -18.48 -28.52
CA ALA A 7 -6.43 -18.71 -29.09
C ALA A 7 -7.48 -19.17 -28.07
N CYS A 8 -7.09 -19.64 -26.87
CA CYS A 8 -8.03 -20.01 -25.80
C CYS A 8 -8.35 -18.87 -24.81
N LEU A 9 -7.74 -17.69 -24.99
CA LEU A 9 -8.00 -16.49 -24.15
C LEU A 9 -8.92 -15.46 -24.83
N GLY A 10 -9.49 -15.78 -25.99
CA GLY A 10 -10.38 -14.89 -26.75
C GLY A 10 -11.87 -15.02 -26.45
N GLY A 11 -12.27 -15.86 -25.49
CA GLY A 11 -13.69 -16.15 -25.20
C GLY A 11 -14.11 -15.66 -23.82
N GLN A 12 -14.71 -14.46 -23.77
CA GLN A 12 -15.67 -14.03 -22.74
C GLN A 12 -15.28 -14.24 -21.27
N LEU A 13 -14.53 -13.30 -20.71
CA LEU A 13 -14.78 -12.85 -19.33
C LEU A 13 -15.70 -11.63 -19.40
N HIS A 14 -16.92 -11.86 -19.88
CA HIS A 14 -18.02 -10.94 -19.62
C HIS A 14 -18.43 -11.15 -18.16
N ILE A 15 -18.33 -10.06 -17.43
CA ILE A 15 -18.68 -9.89 -16.03
C ILE A 15 -20.08 -10.47 -15.81
N ARG A 16 -20.19 -11.51 -14.98
CA ARG A 16 -21.46 -11.83 -14.33
C ARG A 16 -21.52 -10.97 -13.08
N GLU A 17 -22.08 -9.78 -13.25
CA GLU A 17 -22.63 -9.00 -12.15
C GLU A 17 -23.67 -9.88 -11.44
N GLY A 18 -23.64 -9.91 -10.11
CA GLY A 18 -24.66 -10.57 -9.31
C GLY A 18 -24.16 -11.17 -7.99
N SER A 19 -23.94 -10.32 -7.00
CA SER A 19 -24.76 -10.33 -5.78
C SER A 19 -24.29 -9.22 -4.84
N GLU A 20 -25.18 -8.25 -4.67
CA GLU A 20 -25.11 -7.20 -3.68
C GLU A 20 -24.91 -7.81 -2.29
N THR A 21 -23.76 -7.58 -1.69
CA THR A 21 -23.64 -7.54 -0.24
C THR A 21 -22.98 -6.22 0.13
N ASN A 22 -23.78 -5.39 0.78
CA ASN A 22 -23.41 -4.09 1.31
C ASN A 22 -22.30 -4.23 2.35
N ASP A 23 -21.04 -4.18 1.92
CA ASP A 23 -19.93 -3.91 2.84
C ASP A 23 -19.67 -2.40 2.89
N LYS A 24 -19.99 -1.84 4.05
CA LYS A 24 -19.99 -0.41 4.42
C LYS A 24 -18.61 0.24 4.48
N GLN A 25 -17.71 -0.04 3.54
CA GLN A 25 -16.42 0.64 3.44
C GLN A 25 -16.15 0.97 1.98
N GLY A 26 -16.37 2.24 1.62
CA GLY A 26 -16.17 2.79 0.29
C GLY A 26 -14.70 2.84 -0.11
N LEU A 27 -14.06 1.68 -0.24
CA LEU A 27 -12.73 1.55 -0.83
C LEU A 27 -12.87 1.37 -2.34
N PRO A 28 -12.11 2.10 -3.17
CA PRO A 28 -12.15 1.94 -4.63
C PRO A 28 -11.95 0.47 -5.04
N LYS A 29 -12.82 -0.02 -5.95
CA LYS A 29 -12.87 -1.40 -6.45
C LYS A 29 -11.51 -1.93 -6.99
N ASN A 30 -10.60 -1.04 -7.41
CA ASN A 30 -9.26 -1.38 -7.88
C ASN A 30 -8.25 -1.76 -6.78
N ILE A 31 -8.52 -1.40 -5.51
CA ILE A 31 -7.58 -1.61 -4.39
C ILE A 31 -7.63 -3.08 -3.93
N GLN A 32 -8.81 -3.69 -3.84
CA GLN A 32 -8.95 -5.07 -3.37
C GLN A 32 -8.54 -6.13 -4.42
N PHE A 33 -8.45 -5.76 -5.70
CA PHE A 33 -8.31 -6.73 -6.77
C PHE A 33 -6.96 -7.47 -6.75
N LYS A 34 -5.85 -6.83 -6.35
CA LYS A 34 -4.52 -7.48 -6.39
C LYS A 34 -4.33 -8.57 -5.33
N PRO A 35 -4.60 -8.32 -4.03
CA PRO A 35 -4.50 -9.37 -3.02
C PRO A 35 -5.50 -10.51 -3.24
N LEU A 36 -6.73 -10.20 -3.69
CA LEU A 36 -7.75 -11.20 -3.99
C LEU A 36 -7.36 -12.10 -5.19
N LEU A 37 -6.82 -11.53 -6.26
CA LEU A 37 -6.32 -12.32 -7.38
C LEU A 37 -5.17 -13.24 -6.95
N PHE A 38 -4.27 -12.73 -6.11
CA PHE A 38 -3.21 -13.55 -5.53
C PHE A 38 -3.81 -14.70 -4.70
N GLU A 39 -4.72 -14.40 -3.78
CA GLU A 39 -5.45 -15.40 -2.97
C GLU A 39 -6.07 -16.49 -3.84
N ASN A 40 -6.92 -16.10 -4.80
CA ASN A 40 -7.62 -17.02 -5.69
C ASN A 40 -6.64 -17.93 -6.42
N ARG A 41 -5.55 -17.37 -6.96
CA ARG A 41 -4.58 -18.15 -7.71
C ARG A 41 -3.82 -19.14 -6.83
N VAL A 42 -3.49 -18.75 -5.59
CA VAL A 42 -2.84 -19.66 -4.63
C VAL A 42 -3.81 -20.77 -4.23
N VAL A 43 -5.07 -20.43 -3.91
CA VAL A 43 -6.09 -21.43 -3.52
C VAL A 43 -6.37 -22.41 -4.65
N GLU A 44 -6.55 -21.94 -5.89
CA GLU A 44 -6.69 -22.79 -7.10
C GLU A 44 -5.51 -23.76 -7.24
N THR A 45 -4.28 -23.26 -7.03
CA THR A 45 -3.07 -24.07 -7.14
C THR A 45 -3.00 -25.13 -6.03
N LEU A 46 -3.34 -24.76 -4.79
CA LEU A 46 -3.37 -25.69 -3.67
C LEU A 46 -4.43 -26.78 -3.88
N GLN A 47 -5.61 -26.40 -4.37
CA GLN A 47 -6.68 -27.34 -4.68
C GLN A 47 -6.26 -28.30 -5.79
N LEU A 48 -5.70 -27.79 -6.90
CA LEU A 48 -5.24 -28.62 -8.01
C LEU A 48 -4.18 -29.62 -7.55
N VAL A 49 -3.21 -29.19 -6.73
CA VAL A 49 -2.18 -30.10 -6.17
C VAL A 49 -2.83 -31.16 -5.30
N CYS A 50 -3.82 -30.80 -4.48
CA CYS A 50 -4.53 -31.76 -3.65
C CYS A 50 -5.29 -32.80 -4.48
N GLU A 51 -6.05 -32.37 -5.48
CA GLU A 51 -6.86 -33.26 -6.33
C GLU A 51 -6.02 -34.14 -7.26
N THR A 52 -4.91 -33.61 -7.78
CA THR A 52 -4.11 -34.32 -8.80
C THR A 52 -2.95 -35.14 -8.25
N VAL A 53 -2.38 -34.74 -7.10
CA VAL A 53 -1.17 -35.37 -6.56
C VAL A 53 -1.45 -36.17 -5.29
N LEU A 54 -2.41 -35.75 -4.46
CA LEU A 54 -2.67 -36.42 -3.18
C LEU A 54 -3.81 -37.44 -3.25
N GLN A 55 -4.72 -37.30 -4.22
CA GLN A 55 -5.87 -38.19 -4.40
C GLN A 55 -5.67 -39.23 -5.53
N CYS A 56 -4.52 -39.26 -6.21
CA CYS A 56 -4.28 -40.13 -7.37
C CYS A 56 -3.94 -41.59 -7.01
N GLY A 57 -3.56 -41.92 -5.76
CA GLY A 57 -3.36 -43.33 -5.38
C GLY A 57 -3.11 -43.63 -3.89
N PRO A 58 -3.21 -44.92 -3.48
CA PRO A 58 -3.12 -45.35 -2.08
C PRO A 58 -1.72 -45.24 -1.45
N LYS A 59 -0.68 -44.98 -2.25
CA LYS A 59 0.69 -44.71 -1.77
C LYS A 59 1.01 -43.21 -1.66
N GLU A 60 0.13 -42.36 -2.20
CA GLU A 60 0.35 -40.91 -2.30
C GLU A 60 -0.26 -40.16 -1.11
N THR A 61 -1.13 -40.81 -0.35
CA THR A 61 -1.77 -40.28 0.86
C THR A 61 -0.76 -39.96 1.98
N ASP A 62 0.39 -40.66 1.97
CA ASP A 62 1.46 -40.52 2.96
C ASP A 62 2.58 -39.56 2.54
N ILE A 63 2.48 -38.90 1.37
CA ILE A 63 3.52 -38.00 0.85
C ILE A 63 3.86 -36.89 1.85
N PHE A 64 2.85 -36.37 2.56
CA PHE A 64 3.05 -35.35 3.59
C PHE A 64 3.59 -35.89 4.92
N LEU A 65 3.72 -37.21 5.13
CA LEU A 65 4.46 -37.75 6.28
C LEU A 65 5.97 -37.60 6.11
N GLN A 66 6.45 -37.46 4.87
CA GLN A 66 7.88 -37.31 4.60
C GLN A 66 8.37 -35.92 4.99
N ILE A 67 9.30 -35.85 5.94
CA ILE A 67 9.85 -34.59 6.46
C ILE A 67 10.45 -33.70 5.36
N ASN A 68 11.06 -34.30 4.35
CA ASN A 68 11.65 -33.61 3.21
C ASN A 68 10.57 -32.91 2.36
N VAL A 69 9.42 -33.56 2.16
CA VAL A 69 8.30 -32.99 1.42
C VAL A 69 7.64 -31.89 2.23
N GLN A 70 7.43 -32.08 3.54
CA GLN A 70 6.91 -31.01 4.40
C GLN A 70 7.81 -29.78 4.36
N ALA A 71 9.13 -29.96 4.46
CA ALA A 71 10.10 -28.87 4.39
C ALA A 71 10.05 -28.15 3.02
N ALA A 72 9.97 -28.90 1.93
CA ALA A 72 9.87 -28.34 0.58
C ALA A 72 8.59 -27.53 0.38
N VAL A 73 7.46 -28.03 0.87
CA VAL A 73 6.16 -27.36 0.79
C VAL A 73 6.17 -26.07 1.63
N LYS A 74 6.65 -26.13 2.88
CA LYS A 74 6.81 -24.94 3.72
C LYS A 74 7.70 -23.89 3.07
N ARG A 75 8.82 -24.30 2.47
CA ARG A 75 9.74 -23.40 1.74
C ARG A 75 9.08 -22.77 0.51
N SER A 76 8.34 -23.53 -0.27
CA SER A 76 7.62 -23.03 -1.45
C SER A 76 6.51 -22.06 -1.07
N SER A 77 5.71 -22.37 -0.06
CA SER A 77 4.67 -21.46 0.46
C SER A 77 5.27 -20.16 1.00
N LEU A 78 6.39 -20.25 1.74
CA LEU A 78 7.12 -19.07 2.21
C LEU A 78 7.65 -18.22 1.05
N SER A 79 8.29 -18.86 0.06
CA SER A 79 8.81 -18.20 -1.13
C SER A 79 7.71 -17.46 -1.90
N LEU A 80 6.54 -18.07 -2.05
CA LEU A 80 5.38 -17.49 -2.73
C LEU A 80 4.87 -16.22 -2.04
N LEU A 81 4.69 -16.28 -0.72
CA LEU A 81 4.25 -15.13 0.09
C LEU A 81 5.31 -14.03 0.13
N GLN A 82 6.58 -14.40 0.26
CA GLN A 82 7.70 -13.46 0.21
C GLN A 82 7.86 -12.80 -1.16
N ALA A 83 7.61 -13.52 -2.26
CA ALA A 83 7.64 -12.96 -3.61
C ALA A 83 6.55 -11.89 -3.77
N PHE A 84 5.36 -12.11 -3.22
CA PHE A 84 4.30 -11.10 -3.24
C PHE A 84 4.68 -9.87 -2.41
N ALA A 85 5.18 -10.05 -1.18
CA ALA A 85 5.67 -8.94 -0.36
C ALA A 85 6.80 -8.17 -1.06
N THR A 86 7.72 -8.87 -1.72
CA THR A 86 8.82 -8.27 -2.49
C THR A 86 8.32 -7.48 -3.69
N ALA A 87 7.25 -7.93 -4.37
CA ALA A 87 6.64 -7.19 -5.45
C ALA A 87 6.02 -5.87 -4.95
N LEU A 88 5.39 -5.88 -3.77
CA LEU A 88 4.88 -4.67 -3.12
C LEU A 88 6.02 -3.71 -2.72
N ASP A 89 7.11 -4.23 -2.16
CA ASP A 89 8.30 -3.45 -1.79
C ASP A 89 8.96 -2.80 -3.02
N LYS A 90 9.10 -3.54 -4.13
CA LYS A 90 9.62 -2.99 -5.39
C LYS A 90 8.74 -1.87 -5.94
N MET A 91 7.42 -1.99 -5.82
CA MET A 91 6.51 -0.91 -6.19
C MET A 91 6.69 0.31 -5.28
N ALA A 92 6.89 0.11 -3.97
CA ALA A 92 7.21 1.19 -3.03
C ALA A 92 8.55 1.88 -3.36
N GLU A 93 9.60 1.12 -3.66
CA GLU A 93 10.91 1.66 -4.05
C GLU A 93 10.87 2.45 -5.35
N ALA A 94 10.05 2.02 -6.31
CA ALA A 94 9.83 2.75 -7.55
C ALA A 94 9.25 4.15 -7.30
N LEU A 95 8.44 4.34 -6.25
CA LEU A 95 7.89 5.64 -5.86
C LEU A 95 9.00 6.53 -5.29
N LYS A 96 9.78 6.01 -4.34
CA LYS A 96 10.93 6.73 -3.74
C LYS A 96 11.95 7.20 -4.79
N ASN A 97 12.25 6.37 -5.78
CA ASN A 97 13.25 6.68 -6.80
C ASN A 97 12.81 7.79 -7.77
N LYS A 98 11.51 8.00 -7.96
CA LYS A 98 11.01 9.11 -8.78
C LYS A 98 11.19 10.45 -8.08
N ASP A 99 10.98 10.50 -6.78
CA ASP A 99 11.14 11.71 -5.97
C ASP A 99 12.57 12.22 -6.03
N ASN A 100 13.54 11.30 -5.87
CA ASN A 100 14.95 11.61 -6.00
C ASN A 100 15.35 12.15 -7.39
N LYS A 101 14.59 11.82 -8.44
CA LYS A 101 14.83 12.34 -9.79
C LYS A 101 14.20 13.72 -9.98
N GLN A 102 12.99 13.95 -9.46
CA GLN A 102 12.34 15.27 -9.53
C GLN A 102 13.12 16.31 -8.71
N LEU A 103 13.60 15.95 -7.51
CA LEU A 103 14.39 16.85 -6.67
C LEU A 103 15.73 17.26 -7.31
N LYS A 104 16.33 16.39 -8.14
CA LYS A 104 17.58 16.67 -8.87
C LYS A 104 17.41 17.58 -10.09
N GLN A 105 16.18 17.79 -10.57
CA GLN A 105 15.89 18.65 -11.72
C GLN A 105 15.57 20.11 -11.34
N LEU A 106 15.56 20.45 -10.05
CA LEU A 106 15.21 21.79 -9.55
C LEU A 106 16.42 22.71 -9.23
N SER A 107 17.61 22.44 -9.79
CA SER A 107 18.74 23.39 -9.75
C SER A 107 18.63 24.43 -10.89
N PRO A 108 18.97 25.72 -10.68
CA PRO A 108 18.38 26.81 -11.45
C PRO A 108 19.03 26.97 -12.83
N ILE A 109 18.23 26.82 -13.89
CA ILE A 109 18.54 27.42 -15.19
C ILE A 109 17.44 28.42 -15.53
N ILE A 110 17.90 29.65 -15.66
CA ILE A 110 17.19 30.83 -16.11
C ILE A 110 16.71 30.63 -17.56
N THR A 111 15.48 31.10 -17.83
CA THR A 111 14.84 31.39 -19.14
C THR A 111 14.56 30.24 -20.12
N SER A 112 13.29 30.06 -20.49
CA SER A 112 12.74 30.53 -21.77
C SER A 112 11.46 29.77 -22.13
N GLU A 113 10.47 30.51 -22.59
CA GLU A 113 9.16 30.10 -23.08
C GLU A 113 9.23 29.00 -24.16
N ASN A 114 8.37 27.98 -24.02
CA ASN A 114 7.57 27.37 -25.10
C ASN A 114 6.70 26.24 -24.51
N HIS A 115 5.53 26.61 -23.98
CA HIS A 115 4.48 25.65 -23.62
C HIS A 115 3.75 25.21 -24.90
N SER A 116 4.12 24.06 -25.45
CA SER A 116 3.21 23.27 -26.29
C SER A 116 2.43 22.31 -25.40
N VAL A 117 1.12 22.48 -25.45
CA VAL A 117 0.10 21.70 -24.77
C VAL A 117 0.09 20.29 -25.36
N LEU A 118 0.66 19.31 -24.65
CA LEU A 118 0.32 17.90 -24.82
C LEU A 118 -0.72 17.56 -23.74
N MET A 119 -1.96 17.89 -24.06
CA MET A 119 -3.10 17.32 -23.37
C MET A 119 -3.30 15.87 -23.84
N ASP A 120 -3.67 15.03 -22.88
CA ASP A 120 -4.57 13.88 -23.05
C ASP A 120 -4.02 12.43 -22.97
N GLU A 121 -3.14 12.11 -22.00
CA GLU A 121 -2.97 10.70 -21.55
C GLU A 121 -2.78 10.48 -20.02
N GLU A 122 -2.62 11.52 -19.20
CA GLU A 122 -2.29 11.35 -17.76
C GLU A 122 -3.49 11.34 -16.79
N MET A 123 -4.71 11.59 -17.25
CA MET A 123 -5.85 11.87 -16.36
C MET A 123 -6.39 10.65 -15.57
N ASP A 124 -5.96 9.42 -15.90
CA ASP A 124 -6.46 8.19 -15.24
C ASP A 124 -5.39 7.46 -14.40
N LYS A 125 -4.21 8.05 -14.22
CA LYS A 125 -3.14 7.43 -13.42
C LYS A 125 -3.19 7.97 -11.98
N PRO A 126 -3.39 7.12 -10.96
CA PRO A 126 -3.41 7.58 -9.57
C PRO A 126 -2.09 8.28 -9.20
N SER A 127 -2.15 9.37 -8.43
CA SER A 127 -0.94 10.08 -7.95
C SER A 127 0.02 9.13 -7.23
N ASP A 128 1.31 9.45 -7.17
CA ASP A 128 2.29 8.61 -6.49
C ASP A 128 1.97 8.47 -4.98
N GLU A 129 1.38 9.48 -4.34
CA GLU A 129 0.81 9.45 -2.99
C GLU A 129 -0.37 8.46 -2.89
N ALA A 130 -1.29 8.51 -3.86
CA ALA A 130 -2.40 7.58 -3.93
C ALA A 130 -1.89 6.15 -4.11
N LYS A 131 -0.85 5.94 -4.93
CA LYS A 131 -0.20 4.62 -5.09
C LYS A 131 0.41 4.13 -3.76
N CYS A 132 1.06 5.00 -2.97
CA CYS A 132 1.56 4.65 -1.64
C CYS A 132 0.43 4.14 -0.73
N LEU A 133 -0.67 4.90 -0.63
CA LEU A 133 -1.82 4.53 0.20
C LEU A 133 -2.49 3.23 -0.27
N ILE A 134 -2.56 2.99 -1.59
CA ILE A 134 -3.06 1.75 -2.18
C ILE A 134 -2.17 0.56 -1.77
N ILE A 135 -0.84 0.69 -1.86
CA ILE A 135 0.08 -0.39 -1.47
C ILE A 135 -0.02 -0.68 0.03
N LEU A 136 -0.15 0.36 0.88
CA LEU A 136 -0.37 0.21 2.32
C LEU A 136 -1.69 -0.52 2.61
N SER A 137 -2.75 -0.17 1.91
CA SER A 137 -4.04 -0.84 2.00
C SER A 137 -3.94 -2.32 1.61
N ASN A 138 -3.25 -2.61 0.50
CA ASN A 138 -3.01 -3.98 0.03
C ASN A 138 -2.24 -4.81 1.06
N CYS A 139 -1.20 -4.26 1.67
CA CYS A 139 -0.47 -4.97 2.72
C CYS A 139 -1.36 -5.24 3.94
N SER A 140 -2.15 -4.25 4.38
CA SER A 140 -3.07 -4.41 5.50
C SER A 140 -4.13 -5.48 5.23
N TYR A 141 -4.73 -5.45 4.05
CA TYR A 141 -5.72 -6.45 3.63
C TYR A 141 -5.11 -7.84 3.51
N THR A 142 -3.87 -7.94 2.99
CA THR A 142 -3.18 -9.23 2.88
C THR A 142 -2.96 -9.87 4.24
N VAL A 143 -2.52 -9.08 5.23
CA VAL A 143 -2.31 -9.57 6.60
C VAL A 143 -3.63 -9.91 7.30
N LYS A 144 -4.66 -9.09 7.14
CA LYS A 144 -5.93 -9.24 7.87
C LYS A 144 -6.88 -10.29 7.27
N SER A 145 -6.84 -10.48 5.96
CA SER A 145 -7.84 -11.28 5.24
C SER A 145 -7.20 -12.43 4.46
N VAL A 146 -6.23 -12.13 3.58
CA VAL A 146 -5.68 -13.13 2.65
C VAL A 146 -4.89 -14.20 3.39
N ILE A 147 -3.95 -13.82 4.25
CA ILE A 147 -3.10 -14.78 4.98
C ILE A 147 -3.93 -15.73 5.86
N PRO A 148 -4.89 -15.26 6.68
CA PRO A 148 -5.79 -16.15 7.43
C PRO A 148 -6.57 -17.11 6.53
N ARG A 149 -7.14 -16.64 5.41
CA ARG A 149 -7.90 -17.51 4.48
C ARG A 149 -7.01 -18.55 3.78
N LEU A 150 -5.77 -18.18 3.46
CA LEU A 150 -4.78 -19.12 2.95
C LEU A 150 -4.44 -20.17 4.01
N GLN A 151 -4.28 -19.77 5.27
CA GLN A 151 -4.05 -20.71 6.37
C GLN A 151 -5.23 -21.68 6.54
N ASP A 152 -6.47 -21.19 6.49
CA ASP A 152 -7.67 -22.03 6.55
C ASP A 152 -7.73 -23.01 5.38
N SER A 153 -7.37 -22.56 4.17
CA SER A 153 -7.31 -23.41 2.97
C SER A 153 -6.24 -24.49 3.08
N LEU A 154 -5.05 -24.13 3.57
CA LEU A 154 -3.95 -25.07 3.80
C LEU A 154 -4.36 -26.15 4.82
N ASN A 155 -5.01 -25.75 5.92
CA ASN A 155 -5.53 -26.69 6.91
C ASN A 155 -6.62 -27.60 6.32
N LYS A 156 -7.54 -27.04 5.54
CA LYS A 156 -8.64 -27.77 4.89
C LYS A 156 -8.13 -28.87 3.95
N TYR A 157 -7.06 -28.60 3.20
CA TYR A 157 -6.47 -29.55 2.26
C TYR A 157 -5.43 -30.49 2.91
N GLY A 158 -5.29 -30.48 4.23
CA GLY A 158 -4.40 -31.40 4.95
C GLY A 158 -2.91 -31.10 4.77
N TYR A 159 -2.54 -29.85 4.46
CA TYR A 159 -1.14 -29.46 4.37
C TYR A 159 -0.44 -29.50 5.74
N PRO A 160 0.90 -29.63 5.77
CA PRO A 160 1.68 -29.61 7.00
C PRO A 160 1.51 -28.30 7.78
N ASP A 161 1.81 -28.30 9.08
CA ASP A 161 1.71 -27.10 9.90
C ASP A 161 2.51 -25.90 9.33
N MET A 162 1.79 -24.83 8.99
CA MET A 162 2.31 -23.62 8.35
C MET A 162 2.51 -22.43 9.31
N GLN A 163 2.32 -22.58 10.62
CA GLN A 163 2.35 -21.46 11.57
C GLN A 163 3.62 -20.58 11.45
N LEU A 164 4.80 -21.20 11.31
CA LEU A 164 6.05 -20.46 11.16
C LEU A 164 6.13 -19.69 9.83
N VAL A 165 5.61 -20.28 8.74
CA VAL A 165 5.55 -19.65 7.41
C VAL A 165 4.62 -18.43 7.44
N ILE A 166 3.46 -18.59 8.07
CA ILE A 166 2.47 -17.52 8.27
C ILE A 166 3.08 -16.39 9.08
N LYS A 167 3.68 -16.69 10.24
CA LYS A 167 4.34 -15.68 11.11
C LYS A 167 5.44 -14.92 10.37
N SER A 168 6.30 -15.63 9.65
CA SER A 168 7.39 -15.02 8.88
C SER A 168 6.85 -14.11 7.77
N SER A 169 5.79 -14.55 7.09
CA SER A 169 5.16 -13.78 6.01
C SER A 169 4.48 -12.52 6.53
N VAL A 170 3.69 -12.63 7.61
CA VAL A 170 3.07 -11.48 8.30
C VAL A 170 4.12 -10.46 8.72
N SER A 171 5.23 -10.91 9.31
CA SER A 171 6.35 -10.04 9.68
C SER A 171 6.92 -9.29 8.47
N ARG A 172 7.07 -9.96 7.32
CA ARG A 172 7.58 -9.34 6.10
C ARG A 172 6.61 -8.30 5.53
N PHE A 173 5.31 -8.55 5.52
CA PHE A 173 4.32 -7.55 5.09
C PHE A 173 4.28 -6.34 6.03
N HIS A 174 4.43 -6.54 7.34
CA HIS A 174 4.54 -5.45 8.29
C HIS A 174 5.78 -4.59 8.05
N GLU A 175 6.94 -5.20 7.78
CA GLU A 175 8.17 -4.47 7.45
C GLU A 175 7.98 -3.57 6.22
N VAL A 176 7.45 -4.11 5.13
CA VAL A 176 7.14 -3.35 3.89
C VAL A 176 6.16 -2.22 4.19
N SER A 177 5.11 -2.51 4.97
CA SER A 177 4.09 -1.52 5.34
C SER A 177 4.68 -0.39 6.17
N SER A 178 5.51 -0.69 7.18
CA SER A 178 6.11 0.31 8.06
C SER A 178 7.08 1.21 7.30
N LYS A 179 7.93 0.64 6.44
CA LYS A 179 8.86 1.39 5.59
C LYS A 179 8.10 2.37 4.68
N LEU A 180 7.03 1.90 4.03
CA LEU A 180 6.22 2.72 3.14
C LEU A 180 5.40 3.78 3.89
N PHE A 181 4.89 3.44 5.08
CA PHE A 181 4.13 4.37 5.92
C PHE A 181 5.00 5.56 6.34
N ASN A 182 6.21 5.30 6.84
CA ASN A 182 7.14 6.35 7.24
C ASN A 182 7.48 7.26 6.05
N LEU A 183 7.78 6.68 4.89
CA LEU A 183 8.05 7.46 3.67
C LEU A 183 6.87 8.35 3.26
N TYR A 184 5.64 7.83 3.35
CA TYR A 184 4.44 8.61 3.04
C TYR A 184 4.26 9.78 4.02
N VAL A 185 4.43 9.51 5.32
CA VAL A 185 4.32 10.53 6.37
C VAL A 185 5.37 11.63 6.19
N GLU A 186 6.65 11.28 6.01
CA GLU A 186 7.74 12.24 5.75
C GLU A 186 7.37 13.15 4.57
N ARG A 187 6.96 12.56 3.44
CA ARG A 187 6.59 13.30 2.23
C ARG A 187 5.44 14.29 2.44
N LYS A 188 4.46 13.95 3.28
CA LYS A 188 3.33 14.85 3.59
C LYS A 188 3.66 15.85 4.67
N CYS A 189 4.53 15.49 5.60
CA CYS A 189 4.85 16.30 6.76
C CYS A 189 5.87 17.40 6.45
N ASP A 190 6.92 17.08 5.69
CA ASP A 190 8.04 18.00 5.43
C ASP A 190 7.58 19.34 4.81
N PRO A 191 6.66 19.37 3.82
CA PRO A 191 6.18 20.63 3.26
C PRO A 191 5.36 21.46 4.25
N VAL A 192 4.59 20.80 5.13
CA VAL A 192 3.76 21.47 6.14
C VAL A 192 4.67 22.13 7.17
N VAL A 193 5.60 21.36 7.72
CA VAL A 193 6.58 21.82 8.72
C VAL A 193 7.46 22.92 8.13
N GLY A 194 8.03 22.72 6.94
CA GLY A 194 8.89 23.69 6.26
C GLY A 194 8.19 25.00 5.87
N ALA A 195 6.85 25.02 5.81
CA ALA A 195 6.09 26.22 5.53
C ALA A 195 5.74 27.05 6.79
N ILE A 196 5.87 26.49 8.00
CA ILE A 196 5.48 27.18 9.25
C ILE A 196 6.32 28.43 9.47
N GLU A 197 7.64 28.28 9.49
CA GLU A 197 8.57 29.37 9.78
C GLU A 197 8.47 30.53 8.76
N PRO A 198 8.48 30.30 7.43
CA PRO A 198 8.28 31.37 6.46
C PRO A 198 6.93 32.08 6.61
N ARG A 199 5.83 31.34 6.90
CA ARG A 199 4.49 31.93 7.08
C ARG A 199 4.39 32.74 8.36
N MET A 200 5.06 32.31 9.43
CA MET A 200 5.14 33.05 10.68
C MET A 200 5.74 34.44 10.45
N TYR A 201 6.91 34.52 9.80
CA TYR A 201 7.56 35.80 9.50
C TYR A 201 6.80 36.63 8.46
N ALA A 202 6.19 36.00 7.46
CA ALA A 202 5.35 36.71 6.49
C ALA A 202 4.16 37.41 7.15
N SER A 203 3.65 36.87 8.26
CA SER A 203 2.58 37.50 9.04
C SER A 203 3.06 38.65 9.95
N SER A 204 4.36 39.00 9.90
CA SER A 204 5.00 40.00 10.76
C SER A 204 4.74 39.76 12.25
N PHE A 205 4.68 38.47 12.65
CA PHE A 205 4.44 38.09 14.03
C PHE A 205 5.64 38.46 14.90
N ASN A 206 5.40 39.14 16.01
CA ASN A 206 6.44 39.55 16.95
C ASN A 206 6.11 39.02 18.36
N TRP A 207 6.97 38.14 18.87
CA TRP A 207 6.86 37.54 20.20
C TRP A 207 7.10 38.53 21.35
N GLU A 208 7.76 39.66 21.09
CA GLU A 208 8.13 40.65 22.11
C GLU A 208 6.99 41.65 22.41
N LEU A 209 5.94 41.67 21.58
CA LEU A 209 4.81 42.57 21.75
C LEU A 209 3.71 41.90 22.59
N ASP A 210 3.28 42.61 23.63
CA ASP A 210 2.20 42.15 24.52
C ASP A 210 0.85 42.30 23.80
N TYR A 211 0.47 41.27 23.04
CA TYR A 211 -0.79 41.24 22.29
C TYR A 211 -1.92 40.66 23.15
N LYS A 212 -3.02 41.40 23.28
CA LYS A 212 -4.30 40.83 23.74
C LYS A 212 -4.81 39.84 22.67
N PRO A 213 -5.02 38.55 22.97
CA PRO A 213 -5.46 37.57 21.98
C PRO A 213 -6.83 37.94 21.42
N THR A 214 -6.89 38.34 20.14
CA THR A 214 -8.13 38.62 19.41
C THR A 214 -8.54 37.47 18.50
N GLY A 215 -7.62 36.53 18.23
CA GLY A 215 -7.88 35.36 17.42
C GLY A 215 -6.60 34.57 17.12
N VAL A 216 -6.73 33.55 16.28
CA VAL A 216 -5.61 32.70 15.85
C VAL A 216 -4.86 33.37 14.69
N SER A 217 -3.53 33.38 14.76
CA SER A 217 -2.63 33.88 13.72
C SER A 217 -2.85 33.18 12.38
N LEU A 218 -2.61 33.90 11.28
CA LEU A 218 -2.87 33.38 9.93
C LEU A 218 -2.03 32.12 9.60
N TYR A 219 -0.77 32.09 10.03
CA TYR A 219 0.11 30.94 9.76
C TYR A 219 -0.43 29.65 10.40
N ILE A 220 -0.94 29.72 11.64
CA ILE A 220 -1.58 28.58 12.31
C ILE A 220 -2.84 28.13 11.57
N LYS A 221 -3.67 29.08 11.11
CA LYS A 221 -4.87 28.74 10.30
C LYS A 221 -4.49 28.01 9.02
N GLN A 222 -3.44 28.46 8.33
CA GLN A 222 -2.94 27.81 7.11
C GLN A 222 -2.38 26.41 7.42
N THR A 223 -1.60 26.24 8.50
CA THR A 223 -1.11 24.93 8.92
C THR A 223 -2.26 23.96 9.24
N ILE A 224 -3.33 24.42 9.87
CA ILE A 224 -4.53 23.61 10.11
C ILE A 224 -5.21 23.20 8.79
N MET A 225 -5.30 24.12 7.82
CA MET A 225 -5.86 23.80 6.50
C MET A 225 -5.04 22.74 5.77
N ASP A 226 -3.71 22.81 5.81
CA ASP A 226 -2.85 21.80 5.20
C ASP A 226 -3.05 20.41 5.86
N MET A 227 -3.22 20.37 7.18
CA MET A 227 -3.53 19.11 7.91
C MET A 227 -4.91 18.55 7.52
N ILE A 228 -5.91 19.41 7.30
CA ILE A 228 -7.25 19.01 6.82
C ILE A 228 -7.17 18.45 5.41
N GLU A 229 -6.36 19.04 4.53
CA GLU A 229 -6.13 18.53 3.18
C GLU A 229 -5.54 17.12 3.23
N ILE A 230 -4.47 16.91 4.01
CA ILE A 230 -3.88 15.57 4.23
C ILE A 230 -4.92 14.59 4.75
N HIS A 231 -5.72 14.98 5.75
CA HIS A 231 -6.81 14.14 6.27
C HIS A 231 -7.77 13.72 5.15
N SER A 232 -8.24 14.68 4.35
CA SER A 232 -9.22 14.43 3.30
C SER A 232 -8.71 13.45 2.23
N GLU A 233 -7.45 13.60 1.82
CA GLU A 233 -6.80 12.72 0.85
C GLU A 233 -6.68 11.28 1.38
N VAL A 234 -6.17 11.13 2.61
CA VAL A 234 -6.00 9.82 3.23
C VAL A 234 -7.35 9.16 3.47
N PHE A 235 -8.35 9.93 3.93
CA PHE A 235 -9.69 9.41 4.19
C PHE A 235 -10.38 8.91 2.93
N ALA A 236 -10.19 9.58 1.79
CA ALA A 236 -10.78 9.18 0.52
C ALA A 236 -10.27 7.80 0.04
N ILE A 237 -9.02 7.44 0.38
CA ILE A 237 -8.38 6.22 -0.14
C ILE A 237 -8.36 5.10 0.90
N SER A 238 -8.02 5.42 2.15
CA SER A 238 -7.84 4.45 3.24
C SER A 238 -8.25 5.05 4.59
N PRO A 239 -9.57 5.10 4.89
CA PRO A 239 -10.06 5.58 6.19
C PRO A 239 -9.35 4.98 7.43
N PRO A 240 -9.01 3.67 7.46
CA PRO A 240 -8.39 3.08 8.65
C PRO A 240 -6.99 3.60 9.00
N ILE A 241 -6.29 4.24 8.06
CA ILE A 241 -4.91 4.73 8.28
C ILE A 241 -4.86 6.20 8.69
N VAL A 242 -5.95 6.95 8.51
CA VAL A 242 -6.06 8.39 8.75
C VAL A 242 -5.54 8.79 10.12
N SER A 243 -6.02 8.13 11.18
CA SER A 243 -5.62 8.44 12.55
C SER A 243 -4.11 8.29 12.75
N LYS A 244 -3.49 7.24 12.19
CA LYS A 244 -2.05 7.02 12.32
C LYS A 244 -1.24 8.09 11.58
N VAL A 245 -1.67 8.47 10.38
CA VAL A 245 -1.02 9.53 9.60
C VAL A 245 -1.12 10.85 10.35
N LEU A 246 -2.33 11.25 10.75
CA LEU A 246 -2.55 12.53 11.41
C LEU A 246 -1.81 12.65 12.74
N THR A 247 -1.72 11.58 13.54
CA THR A 247 -0.93 11.61 14.77
C THR A 247 0.51 12.02 14.48
N LYS A 248 1.15 11.44 13.45
CA LYS A 248 2.52 11.77 13.10
C LYS A 248 2.68 13.19 12.55
N VAL A 249 1.74 13.63 11.72
CA VAL A 249 1.74 15.00 11.19
C VAL A 249 1.57 16.03 12.31
N VAL A 250 0.65 15.80 13.24
CA VAL A 250 0.42 16.69 14.39
C VAL A 250 1.63 16.72 15.31
N GLU A 251 2.23 15.57 15.62
CA GLU A 251 3.46 15.49 16.43
C GLU A 251 4.56 16.39 15.84
N ALA A 252 4.85 16.25 14.54
CA ALA A 252 5.87 17.02 13.88
C ALA A 252 5.54 18.52 13.76
N VAL A 253 4.28 18.88 13.52
CA VAL A 253 3.84 20.28 13.53
C VAL A 253 4.01 20.90 14.92
N VAL A 254 3.65 20.18 15.98
CA VAL A 254 3.80 20.66 17.36
C VAL A 254 5.27 20.77 17.75
N GLU A 255 6.11 19.82 17.36
CA GLU A 255 7.57 19.88 17.56
C GLU A 255 8.18 21.11 16.87
N GLU A 256 7.77 21.41 15.64
CA GLU A 256 8.24 22.60 14.93
C GLU A 256 7.75 23.89 15.57
N LEU A 257 6.48 23.95 15.98
CA LEU A 257 5.93 25.12 16.68
C LEU A 257 6.59 25.35 18.04
N ALA A 258 7.05 24.29 18.72
CA ALA A 258 7.77 24.39 19.99
C ALA A 258 9.24 24.78 19.81
N ARG A 259 9.81 24.53 18.61
CA ARG A 259 11.19 24.89 18.25
C ARG A 259 11.32 26.40 17.94
N LEU A 260 10.30 26.97 17.29
CA LEU A 260 10.21 28.39 16.89
C LEU A 260 9.92 29.31 18.08
#